data_AF-W4PZK3-F1
#
_entry.id   AF-W4PZK3-F1
#
_cell.length_a   1.000
_cell.length_b   1.000
_cell.length_c   1.000
_cell.angle_alpha   90.00
_cell.angle_beta   90.00
_cell.angle_gamma   90.00
#
_symmetry.space_group_name_H-M   'P 1'
#
loop_
_entity.id
_entity.type
_entity.pdbx_description
1 polymer ?
#
loop_
_entity_poly.entity_id
_entity_poly.type
_entity_poly.pdbx_seq_one_letter_code
_entity_poly.pdbx_strand_id
1 'polypeptide(L)'
;MSLNRNLGLEDLLKDLLDKRDKKEDKDRSIKDILKKLPPNYPVDRVFLKDQSVEVDAFSNLCDSVAYFIDDDGEVIVFDVNKITGLAFGEDLAPKY
;
A
#
# COMPACT_ATOMS: atom_id res chain seq x y z
N MET A 1 11.92 -34.26 46.67
CA MET A 1 12.46 -34.59 45.34
C MET A 1 12.00 -33.51 44.38
N SER A 2 12.91 -32.61 43.99
CA SER A 2 12.58 -31.43 43.19
C SER A 2 12.38 -31.83 41.73
N LEU A 3 11.20 -31.51 41.17
CA LEU A 3 10.92 -31.61 39.74
C LEU A 3 11.73 -30.51 39.02
N ASN A 4 12.86 -30.89 38.42
CA ASN A 4 13.55 -30.07 37.44
C ASN A 4 12.68 -30.02 36.17
N ARG A 5 11.98 -28.91 35.97
CA ARG A 5 11.31 -28.61 34.70
C ARG A 5 12.38 -28.16 33.72
N ASN A 6 12.75 -29.05 32.80
CA ASN A 6 13.40 -28.66 31.56
C ASN A 6 12.43 -27.74 30.81
N LEU A 7 12.54 -26.43 31.04
CA LEU A 7 11.94 -25.41 30.18
C LEU A 7 12.74 -25.45 28.87
N GLY A 8 12.30 -26.37 28.01
CA GLY A 8 13.00 -26.78 26.81
C GLY A 8 13.13 -25.63 25.84
N LEU A 9 14.24 -25.62 25.11
CA LEU A 9 14.48 -24.75 23.96
C LEU A 9 13.29 -24.72 22.99
N GLU A 10 12.47 -25.77 22.98
CA GLU A 10 11.22 -25.91 22.23
C GLU A 10 10.17 -24.84 22.60
N ASP A 11 9.97 -24.56 23.89
CA ASP A 11 9.04 -23.51 24.32
C ASP A 11 9.55 -22.12 23.94
N LEU A 12 10.88 -21.90 24.01
CA LEU A 12 11.51 -20.66 23.57
C LEU A 12 11.46 -20.48 22.05
N LEU A 13 11.63 -21.56 21.29
CA LEU A 13 11.50 -21.58 19.82
C LEU A 13 10.06 -21.31 19.41
N LYS A 14 9.09 -21.91 20.11
CA LYS A 14 7.67 -21.70 19.85
C LYS A 14 7.27 -20.25 20.15
N ASP A 15 7.72 -19.69 21.27
CA ASP A 15 7.46 -18.30 21.63
C ASP A 15 8.15 -17.31 20.66
N LEU A 16 9.32 -17.65 20.11
CA LEU A 16 10.01 -16.88 19.06
C LEU A 16 9.32 -16.97 17.69
N LEU A 17 8.77 -18.14 17.33
CA LEU A 17 7.99 -18.33 16.11
C LEU A 17 6.65 -17.60 16.22
N ASP A 18 5.91 -17.75 17.33
CA ASP A 18 4.66 -17.02 17.61
C ASP A 18 4.86 -15.48 17.64
N LYS A 19 6.03 -15.00 18.08
CA LYS A 19 6.39 -13.57 18.02
C LYS A 19 6.76 -13.09 16.62
N ARG A 20 7.25 -13.97 15.75
CA ARG A 20 7.53 -13.63 14.34
C ARG A 20 6.25 -13.50 13.54
N ASP A 21 5.28 -14.37 13.76
CA ASP A 21 3.98 -14.32 13.08
C ASP A 21 3.12 -13.13 13.56
N LYS A 22 3.38 -12.58 14.76
CA LYS A 22 2.73 -11.34 15.25
C LYS A 22 3.44 -10.04 14.86
N LYS A 23 4.52 -10.14 14.09
CA LYS A 23 5.04 -9.03 13.28
C LYS A 23 4.60 -9.22 11.84
N GLU A 24 3.29 -9.39 11.64
CA GLU A 24 2.69 -8.81 10.44
C GLU A 24 3.09 -7.33 10.48
N ASP A 25 4.04 -6.95 9.62
CA ASP A 25 4.18 -5.57 9.21
C ASP A 25 2.77 -5.09 8.96
N LYS A 26 2.28 -4.20 9.82
CA LYS A 26 0.98 -3.56 9.70
C LYS A 26 0.94 -3.03 8.28
N ASP A 27 0.33 -3.78 7.38
CA ASP A 27 0.28 -3.48 5.96
C ASP A 27 -0.22 -2.06 5.88
N ARG A 28 0.69 -1.12 5.56
CA ARG A 28 0.29 0.24 5.21
C ARG A 28 -0.39 0.09 3.87
N SER A 29 -1.67 -0.27 3.93
CA SER A 29 -2.50 -0.55 2.79
C SER A 29 -2.49 0.67 1.89
N ILE A 30 -2.59 0.47 0.57
CA ILE A 30 -2.75 1.56 -0.40
C ILE A 30 -3.88 2.52 0.02
N LYS A 31 -4.91 2.00 0.71
CA LYS A 31 -6.00 2.78 1.29
C LYS A 31 -5.51 3.82 2.30
N ASP A 32 -4.51 3.52 3.12
CA ASP A 32 -3.96 4.46 4.10
C ASP A 32 -3.13 5.56 3.44
N ILE A 33 -2.53 5.28 2.28
CA ILE A 33 -1.85 6.28 1.46
C ILE A 33 -2.89 7.23 0.85
N LEU A 34 -3.90 6.68 0.19
CA LEU A 34 -4.98 7.45 -0.46
C LEU A 34 -5.74 8.35 0.53
N LYS A 35 -5.96 7.89 1.77
CA LYS A 35 -6.58 8.70 2.83
C LYS A 35 -5.75 9.91 3.27
N LYS A 36 -4.45 9.90 3.03
CA LYS A 36 -3.52 10.97 3.44
C LYS A 36 -3.19 11.92 2.30
N LEU A 37 -3.50 11.55 1.06
CA LEU A 37 -3.27 12.40 -0.09
C LEU A 37 -4.26 13.57 -0.05
N PRO A 38 -3.78 14.82 -0.14
CA PRO A 38 -4.66 15.96 -0.29
C PRO A 38 -5.31 15.94 -1.68
N PRO A 39 -6.51 16.52 -1.84
CA PRO A 39 -7.10 16.73 -3.16
C PRO A 39 -6.15 17.52 -4.07
N ASN A 40 -6.15 17.18 -5.35
CA ASN A 40 -5.25 17.69 -6.40
C ASN A 40 -3.76 17.43 -6.14
N TYR A 41 -3.41 16.41 -5.33
CA TYR A 41 -2.02 16.01 -5.19
C TYR A 41 -1.51 15.38 -6.49
N PRO A 42 -0.37 15.80 -7.04
CA PRO A 42 0.18 15.22 -8.27
C PRO A 42 0.47 13.73 -8.13
N VAL A 43 -0.06 12.94 -9.06
CA VAL A 43 0.17 11.50 -9.17
C VAL A 43 0.41 11.23 -10.64
N ASP A 44 1.47 10.50 -10.99
CA ASP A 44 1.83 10.24 -12.40
C ASP A 44 1.15 8.97 -12.93
N ARG A 45 1.16 7.90 -12.13
CA ARG A 45 0.58 6.61 -12.52
C ARG A 45 -0.10 5.91 -11.38
N VAL A 46 -1.19 5.23 -11.70
CA VAL A 46 -1.86 4.23 -10.86
C VAL A 46 -1.51 2.85 -11.40
N PHE A 47 -0.91 2.01 -10.54
CA PHE A 47 -0.64 0.62 -10.89
C PHE A 47 -1.79 -0.27 -10.45
N LEU A 48 -2.25 -1.09 -11.39
CA LEU A 48 -3.17 -2.20 -11.19
C LEU A 48 -2.38 -3.50 -11.43
N LYS A 49 -2.93 -4.67 -11.06
CA LYS A 49 -2.21 -5.96 -11.16
C LYS A 49 -1.42 -6.17 -12.45
N ASP A 50 -2.04 -5.93 -13.60
CA ASP A 50 -1.47 -6.26 -14.91
C ASP A 50 -1.31 -5.03 -15.83
N GLN A 51 -1.56 -3.82 -15.33
CA GLN A 51 -1.53 -2.59 -16.13
C GLN A 51 -1.21 -1.36 -15.28
N SER A 52 -0.65 -0.32 -15.91
CA SER A 52 -0.52 1.02 -15.35
C SER A 52 -1.38 2.01 -16.12
N VAL A 53 -2.02 2.92 -15.41
CA VAL A 53 -2.80 4.01 -16.02
C VAL A 53 -2.15 5.33 -15.62
N GLU A 54 -1.86 6.16 -16.62
CA GLU A 54 -1.36 7.53 -16.42
C GLU A 54 -2.50 8.41 -15.91
N VAL A 55 -2.18 9.24 -14.92
CA VAL A 55 -3.07 10.22 -14.31
C VAL A 55 -2.22 11.47 -14.04
N ASP A 56 -2.87 12.62 -13.80
CA ASP A 56 -2.22 13.88 -13.44
C ASP A 56 -2.31 14.13 -11.93
N ALA A 57 -3.49 13.90 -11.35
CA ALA A 57 -3.74 14.24 -9.95
C ALA A 57 -4.72 13.31 -9.23
N PHE A 58 -4.53 13.17 -7.93
CA PHE A 58 -5.51 12.56 -7.04
C PHE A 58 -6.64 13.54 -6.75
N SER A 59 -7.89 13.15 -7.01
CA SER A 59 -9.07 13.98 -6.74
C SER A 59 -9.62 13.73 -5.34
N ASN A 60 -10.04 12.48 -5.06
CA ASN A 60 -10.69 12.13 -3.80
C ASN A 60 -10.72 10.61 -3.57
N LEU A 61 -11.05 10.20 -2.34
CA LEU A 61 -11.33 8.82 -1.95
C LEU A 61 -12.72 8.74 -1.29
N CYS A 62 -13.59 7.88 -1.81
CA CYS A 62 -14.89 7.58 -1.22
C CYS A 62 -15.02 6.07 -0.99
N ASP A 63 -15.15 5.64 0.27
CA ASP A 63 -15.30 4.25 0.69
C ASP A 63 -14.22 3.27 0.16
N SER A 64 -14.48 2.65 -0.99
CA SER A 64 -13.64 1.68 -1.70
C SER A 64 -13.24 2.13 -3.11
N VAL A 65 -13.47 3.40 -3.43
CA VAL A 65 -13.26 3.96 -4.76
C VAL A 65 -12.38 5.20 -4.67
N ALA A 66 -11.31 5.23 -5.46
CA ALA A 66 -10.41 6.36 -5.60
C ALA A 66 -10.63 7.05 -6.94
N TYR A 67 -10.64 8.37 -6.91
CA TYR A 67 -10.86 9.25 -8.06
C TYR A 67 -9.55 9.97 -8.38
N PHE A 68 -9.19 9.94 -9.65
CA PHE A 68 -8.03 10.63 -10.20
C PHE A 68 -8.47 11.48 -11.39
N ILE A 69 -7.64 12.44 -11.75
CA ILE A 69 -7.81 13.32 -12.90
C ILE A 69 -6.71 12.93 -13.89
N ASP A 70 -7.03 12.81 -15.18
CA ASP A 70 -6.03 12.61 -16.24
C ASP A 70 -5.56 13.93 -16.87
N ASP A 71 -4.67 13.82 -17.87
CA ASP A 71 -4.09 14.96 -18.57
C ASP A 71 -5.13 15.81 -19.32
N ASP A 72 -6.27 15.22 -19.69
CA ASP A 72 -7.39 15.89 -20.36
C ASP A 72 -8.35 16.56 -19.36
N GLY A 73 -8.12 16.36 -18.05
CA GLY A 73 -8.98 16.86 -16.98
C GLY A 73 -10.22 16.00 -16.71
N GLU A 74 -10.29 14.79 -17.28
CA GLU A 74 -11.36 13.84 -17.05
C GLU A 74 -11.15 13.06 -15.75
N VAL A 75 -12.25 12.60 -15.14
CA VAL A 75 -12.19 11.86 -13.88
C VAL A 75 -12.13 10.35 -14.14
N ILE A 76 -11.04 9.74 -13.73
CA ILE A 76 -10.83 8.29 -13.76
C ILE A 76 -11.11 7.68 -12.39
N VAL A 77 -11.78 6.54 -12.38
CA VAL A 77 -12.29 5.89 -11.18
C VAL A 77 -11.70 4.49 -11.02
N PHE A 78 -11.07 4.22 -9.87
CA PHE A 78 -10.49 2.92 -9.56
C PHE A 78 -11.04 2.32 -8.26
N ASP A 79 -11.26 1.01 -8.27
CA ASP A 79 -11.47 0.23 -7.04
C ASP A 79 -10.15 0.14 -6.28
N VAL A 80 -10.16 0.61 -5.04
CA VAL A 80 -8.98 0.68 -4.16
C VAL A 80 -8.35 -0.70 -3.98
N ASN A 81 -9.14 -1.78 -3.98
CA ASN A 81 -8.63 -3.14 -3.80
C ASN A 81 -7.87 -3.66 -5.02
N LYS A 82 -8.00 -2.99 -6.17
CA LYS A 82 -7.29 -3.33 -7.41
C LYS A 82 -6.01 -2.53 -7.59
N ILE A 83 -5.84 -1.44 -6.82
CA ILE A 83 -4.64 -0.61 -6.85
C ILE A 83 -3.51 -1.34 -6.11
N THR A 84 -2.44 -1.62 -6.82
CA THR A 84 -1.24 -2.27 -6.29
C THR A 84 -0.15 -1.25 -5.95
N GLY A 85 -0.21 -0.04 -6.51
CA GLY A 85 0.74 1.03 -6.20
C GLY A 85 0.40 2.36 -6.88
N LEU A 86 1.17 3.39 -6.53
CA LEU A 86 1.11 4.73 -7.11
C LEU A 86 2.54 5.19 -7.43
N ALA A 87 2.73 5.86 -8.56
CA ALA A 87 3.94 6.62 -8.86
C ALA A 87 3.71 8.11 -8.61
N PHE A 88 4.72 8.77 -8.06
CA PHE A 88 4.71 10.21 -7.82
C PHE A 88 5.94 10.83 -8.49
N GLY A 89 5.74 11.98 -9.13
CA GLY A 89 6.80 12.76 -9.77
C GLY A 89 6.60 12.84 -11.28
N GLU A 90 6.93 14.00 -11.86
CA GLU A 90 7.12 14.13 -13.30
C GLU A 90 8.19 13.13 -13.74
N ASP A 91 7.97 12.47 -14.86
CA ASP A 91 9.01 11.79 -15.62
C ASP A 91 10.10 12.83 -15.96
N LEU A 92 11.06 13.03 -15.04
CA LEU A 92 12.31 13.76 -15.25
C LEU A 92 13.26 12.95 -16.15
N ALA A 93 12.75 11.99 -16.93
CA ALA A 93 13.50 11.43 -18.03
C ALA A 93 13.69 12.55 -19.08
N PRO A 94 14.93 12.98 -19.37
CA PRO A 94 15.16 13.90 -20.46
C PRO A 94 14.65 13.24 -21.76
N LYS A 95 13.71 13.91 -22.42
CA LYS A 95 13.32 13.59 -23.80
C LYS A 95 14.54 13.91 -24.68
N TYR A 96 15.34 12.89 -24.99
CA TYR A 96 16.45 12.98 -25.95
C TYR A 96 15.94 13.05 -27.38
#